data_AF-A0A4Q2V1M7-F1
#
_entry.id   AF-A0A4Q2V1M7-F1
#
_cell.length_a   1.000
_cell.length_b   1.000
_cell.length_c   1.000
_cell.angle_alpha   90.00
_cell.angle_beta   90.00
_cell.angle_gamma   90.00
#
_symmetry.space_group_name_H-M   'P 1'
#
loop_
_entity.id
_entity.type
_entity.pdbx_description
1 polymer ?
#
loop_
_entity_poly.entity_id
_entity_poly.type
_entity_poly.pdbx_seq_one_letter_code
_entity_poly.pdbx_strand_id
1 'polypeptide(L)'
;MVDQWTSHETMGPNWKSAEQGAATTVWAAMSKALEGTGRKYLEDCQIAEPWDPETGEMGSGYAPWVYNEDKAIKLWEMSVELVGLQKDE
;
A
#
# COMPACT_ATOMS: atom_id res chain seq x y z
N MET A 1 5.34 -9.69 -21.79
CA MET A 1 5.80 -8.73 -20.77
C MET A 1 5.75 -9.37 -19.39
N VAL A 2 4.59 -9.92 -18.96
CA VAL A 2 4.47 -10.66 -17.68
C VAL A 2 5.38 -11.89 -17.63
N ASP A 3 5.43 -12.69 -18.71
CA ASP A 3 6.27 -13.90 -18.77
C ASP A 3 7.77 -13.62 -18.60
N GLN A 4 8.22 -12.43 -18.95
CA GLN A 4 9.63 -12.01 -18.80
C GLN A 4 9.97 -11.72 -17.33
N TRP A 5 9.00 -11.26 -16.54
CA TRP A 5 9.19 -10.96 -15.12
C TRP A 5 9.05 -12.20 -14.25
N THR A 6 8.11 -13.08 -14.58
CA THR A 6 7.88 -14.33 -13.84
C THR A 6 8.95 -15.39 -14.12
N SER A 7 9.59 -15.36 -15.29
CA SER A 7 10.68 -16.28 -15.64
C SER A 7 12.07 -15.79 -15.21
N HIS A 8 12.18 -14.58 -14.64
CA HIS A 8 13.46 -14.04 -14.18
C HIS A 8 13.93 -14.77 -12.90
N GLU A 9 15.13 -15.33 -12.90
CA GLU A 9 15.61 -16.22 -11.82
C GLU A 9 15.54 -15.61 -10.42
N THR A 10 15.72 -14.29 -10.30
CA THR A 10 15.69 -13.59 -9.01
C THR A 10 14.37 -12.90 -8.67
N MET A 11 13.55 -12.55 -9.67
CA MET A 11 12.29 -11.80 -9.43
C MET A 11 11.08 -12.73 -9.50
N GLY A 12 11.13 -13.73 -10.39
CA GLY A 12 10.13 -14.78 -10.58
C GLY A 12 9.58 -15.34 -9.27
N PRO A 13 10.43 -15.84 -8.36
CA PRO A 13 10.00 -16.41 -7.09
C PRO A 13 9.35 -15.41 -6.11
N ASN A 14 9.61 -14.11 -6.28
CA ASN A 14 9.11 -13.05 -5.40
C ASN A 14 7.77 -12.45 -5.91
N TRP A 15 7.37 -12.75 -7.14
CA TRP A 15 6.07 -12.31 -7.65
C TRP A 15 4.94 -13.10 -7.02
N LYS A 16 3.95 -12.37 -6.50
CA LYS A 16 2.75 -12.95 -5.90
C LYS A 16 1.85 -13.55 -6.97
N SER A 17 1.21 -14.67 -6.64
CA SER A 17 0.02 -15.14 -7.35
C SER A 17 -1.14 -14.13 -7.18
N ALA A 18 -2.21 -14.29 -7.95
CA ALA A 18 -3.40 -13.45 -7.80
C ALA A 18 -4.01 -13.56 -6.39
N GLU A 19 -4.06 -14.77 -5.83
CA GLU A 19 -4.57 -15.04 -4.48
C GLU A 19 -3.68 -14.38 -3.42
N GLN A 20 -2.35 -14.48 -3.56
CA GLN A 20 -1.39 -13.83 -2.66
C GLN A 20 -1.47 -12.30 -2.74
N GLY A 21 -1.69 -11.75 -3.94
CA GLY A 21 -1.88 -10.30 -4.13
C GLY A 21 -3.17 -9.78 -3.50
N ALA A 22 -4.24 -10.58 -3.51
CA ALA A 22 -5.53 -10.20 -2.92
C ALA A 22 -5.58 -10.39 -1.39
N ALA A 23 -4.71 -11.22 -0.82
CA ALA A 23 -4.79 -11.68 0.57
C ALA A 23 -4.85 -10.52 1.58
N THR A 24 -3.96 -9.52 1.48
CA THR A 24 -3.94 -8.36 2.40
C THR A 24 -5.24 -7.57 2.35
N THR A 25 -5.80 -7.36 1.16
CA THR A 25 -7.08 -6.64 1.01
C THR A 25 -8.24 -7.41 1.63
N VAL A 26 -8.30 -8.72 1.40
CA VAL A 26 -9.34 -9.58 2.00
C VAL A 26 -9.22 -9.60 3.53
N TRP A 27 -7.99 -9.71 4.05
CA TRP A 27 -7.73 -9.62 5.47
C TRP A 27 -8.13 -8.27 6.05
N ALA A 28 -7.77 -7.16 5.40
CA ALA A 28 -8.13 -5.80 5.81
C ALA A 28 -9.65 -5.61 5.92
N ALA A 29 -10.41 -6.16 4.97
CA ALA A 29 -11.85 -6.01 4.91
C ALA A 29 -12.60 -6.90 5.93
N MET A 30 -12.06 -8.08 6.27
CA MET A 30 -12.79 -9.12 6.99
C MET A 30 -12.24 -9.44 8.38
N SER A 31 -11.04 -8.97 8.72
CA SER A 31 -10.39 -9.32 9.98
C SER A 31 -11.00 -8.58 11.16
N LYS A 32 -11.51 -9.36 12.12
CA LYS A 32 -11.97 -8.84 13.42
C LYS A 32 -10.85 -8.12 14.21
N ALA A 33 -9.59 -8.49 13.97
CA ALA A 33 -8.46 -7.87 14.66
C ALA A 33 -8.24 -6.40 14.26
N LEU A 34 -8.82 -5.95 13.15
CA LEU A 34 -8.73 -4.59 12.66
C LEU A 34 -9.99 -3.76 12.97
N GLU A 35 -11.00 -4.34 13.60
CA GLU A 35 -12.19 -3.59 14.01
C GLU A 35 -11.81 -2.43 14.94
N GLY A 36 -12.34 -1.24 14.64
CA GLY A 36 -11.99 -0.01 15.36
C GLY A 36 -10.57 0.52 15.10
N THR A 37 -9.77 -0.16 14.27
CA THR A 37 -8.38 0.21 14.00
C THR A 37 -8.23 0.71 12.56
N GLY A 38 -8.37 2.02 12.37
CA GLY A 38 -8.18 2.69 11.08
C GLY A 38 -6.78 3.30 10.90
N ARG A 39 -6.56 3.94 9.74
CA ARG A 39 -5.34 4.72 9.41
C ARG A 39 -4.04 3.91 9.53
N LYS A 40 -4.09 2.62 9.21
CA LYS A 40 -2.91 1.74 9.18
C LYS A 40 -2.50 1.45 7.74
N TYR A 41 -1.20 1.41 7.48
CA TYR A 41 -0.66 0.84 6.26
C TYR A 41 -0.53 -0.66 6.46
N LEU A 42 -1.04 -1.44 5.50
CA LEU A 42 -1.05 -2.89 5.58
C LEU A 42 -0.23 -3.48 4.44
N GLU A 43 0.57 -4.48 4.76
CA GLU A 43 1.38 -5.24 3.82
C GLU A 43 1.39 -6.69 4.31
N ASP A 44 1.37 -7.66 3.39
CA ASP A 44 1.50 -9.09 3.72
C ASP A 44 0.67 -9.59 4.92
N CYS A 45 -0.62 -9.23 4.94
CA CYS A 45 -1.56 -9.59 6.00
C CYS A 45 -1.14 -9.16 7.42
N GLN A 46 -0.41 -8.05 7.53
CA GLN A 46 -0.01 -7.43 8.79
C GLN A 46 -0.09 -5.89 8.70
N ILE A 47 -0.03 -5.23 9.86
CA ILE A 47 0.25 -3.79 9.91
C ILE A 47 1.74 -3.64 9.62
N ALA A 48 2.07 -2.89 8.57
CA ALA A 48 3.46 -2.75 8.15
C ALA A 48 4.25 -1.85 9.10
N GLU A 49 5.54 -2.11 9.22
CA GLU A 49 6.50 -1.25 9.90
C GLU A 49 6.99 -0.14 8.95
N PRO A 50 7.69 0.90 9.45
CA PRO A 50 8.41 1.83 8.60
C PRO A 50 9.38 1.09 7.68
N TRP A 51 9.45 1.53 6.41
CA TRP A 51 10.43 1.01 5.47
C TRP A 51 11.85 1.22 5.98
N ASP A 52 12.67 0.16 5.89
CA ASP A 52 14.08 0.17 6.24
C ASP A 52 14.93 0.39 4.97
N PRO A 53 15.67 1.51 4.87
CA PRO A 53 16.55 1.78 3.74
C PRO A 53 17.60 0.69 3.47
N GLU A 54 18.01 -0.07 4.49
CA GLU A 54 18.99 -1.16 4.34
C GLU A 54 18.42 -2.34 3.54
N THR A 55 17.10 -2.48 3.46
CA THR A 55 16.42 -3.53 2.72
C THR A 55 16.27 -3.23 1.22
N GLY A 56 16.69 -2.05 0.78
CA GLY A 56 16.64 -1.61 -0.61
C GLY A 56 15.25 -1.11 -1.05
N GLU A 57 15.16 -0.62 -2.29
CA GLU A 57 13.93 0.02 -2.82
C GLU A 57 12.71 -0.90 -2.90
N MET A 58 12.93 -2.21 -2.95
CA MET A 58 11.87 -3.23 -2.97
C MET A 58 11.64 -3.85 -1.59
N GLY A 59 12.19 -3.23 -0.55
CA GLY A 59 11.99 -3.63 0.84
C GLY A 59 10.57 -3.37 1.33
N SER A 60 10.12 -4.18 2.27
CA SER A 60 8.83 -4.01 2.92
C SER A 60 8.77 -2.77 3.81
N GLY A 61 7.56 -2.33 4.09
CA GLY A 61 7.26 -1.21 4.95
C GLY A 61 6.76 0.02 4.19
N TYR A 62 6.26 0.98 4.95
CA TYR A 62 5.74 2.23 4.38
C TYR A 62 6.80 3.32 4.33
N ALA A 63 6.72 4.19 3.32
CA ALA A 63 7.63 5.30 3.16
C ALA A 63 7.51 6.33 4.31
N PRO A 64 8.59 7.06 4.67
CA PRO A 64 8.59 8.00 5.81
C PRO A 64 7.52 9.11 5.75
N TRP A 65 7.00 9.40 4.56
CA TRP A 65 5.97 10.42 4.35
C TRP A 65 4.54 9.90 4.39
N VAL A 66 4.30 8.59 4.58
CA VAL A 66 2.95 8.00 4.47
C VAL A 66 1.94 8.63 5.43
N TYR A 67 2.40 9.08 6.60
CA TYR A 67 1.58 9.69 7.65
C TYR A 67 1.71 11.21 7.76
N ASN A 68 2.22 11.88 6.71
CA ASN A 68 2.31 13.33 6.70
C ASN A 68 0.95 13.97 6.38
N GLU A 69 0.29 14.52 7.42
CA GLU A 69 -1.05 15.09 7.32
C GLU A 69 -1.12 16.31 6.37
N ASP A 70 -0.16 17.22 6.43
CA ASP A 70 -0.13 18.41 5.57
C ASP A 70 -0.08 18.03 4.07
N LYS A 71 0.76 17.04 3.73
CA LYS A 71 0.85 16.51 2.37
C LYS A 71 -0.44 15.79 1.97
N ALA A 72 -1.07 15.06 2.88
CA ALA A 72 -2.33 14.38 2.62
C ALA A 72 -3.47 15.38 2.33
N ILE A 73 -3.57 16.45 3.12
CA ILE A 73 -4.56 17.53 2.92
C ILE A 73 -4.34 18.21 1.57
N LYS A 74 -3.09 18.59 1.26
CA LYS A 74 -2.75 19.21 -0.02
C LYS A 74 -3.06 18.30 -1.20
N LEU A 75 -2.75 17.00 -1.09
CA LEU A 75 -3.04 16.03 -2.14
C LEU A 75 -4.54 15.91 -2.37
N TRP A 76 -5.34 15.83 -1.30
CA TRP A 76 -6.79 15.78 -1.39
C TRP A 76 -7.38 17.01 -2.09
N GLU A 77 -6.94 18.21 -1.71
CA GLU A 77 -7.36 19.47 -2.34
C GLU A 77 -7.11 19.49 -3.84
N MET A 78 -5.88 19.15 -4.23
CA MET A 78 -5.50 19.08 -5.63
C MET A 78 -6.31 18.01 -6.36
N SER A 79 -6.53 16.83 -5.77
CA SER A 79 -7.30 15.76 -6.40
C SER A 79 -8.76 16.16 -6.64
N VAL A 80 -9.41 16.82 -5.67
CA VAL A 80 -10.79 17.32 -5.79
C VAL A 80 -10.90 18.33 -6.94
N GLU A 81 -9.98 19.29 -7.01
CA GLU A 81 -9.91 20.28 -8.10
C GLU A 81 -9.72 19.59 -9.47
N LEU A 82 -8.79 18.63 -9.56
CA LEU A 82 -8.46 17.94 -10.81
C LEU A 82 -9.62 17.11 -11.37
N VAL A 83 -10.48 16.57 -10.52
CA VAL A 83 -11.67 15.82 -10.95
C VAL A 83 -12.92 16.71 -11.09
N GLY A 84 -12.78 18.02 -10.92
CA GLY A 84 -13.86 19.00 -11.10
C GLY A 84 -14.93 18.96 -10.00
N LEU A 85 -14.61 18.40 -8.83
CA LEU A 85 -15.50 18.41 -7.68
C LEU A 85 -15.27 19.67 -6.85
N GLN A 86 -16.31 20.09 -6.12
CA GLN A 86 -16.16 21.08 -5.06
C GLN A 86 -15.95 20.35 -3.75
N LYS A 87 -15.19 20.94 -2.82
CA LYS A 87 -15.19 20.45 -1.45
C LYS A 87 -16.59 20.72 -0.89
N ASP A 88 -17.29 19.67 -0.49
CA ASP A 88 -18.40 19.83 0.44
C ASP A 88 -17.83 20.41 1.76
N GLU A 89 -18.55 21.39 2.34
CA GLU A 89 -18.18 22.05 3.61
C GLU A 89 -18.12 21.06 4.80
#